data_AF-A0A536PLA4-F1
#
_entry.id   AF-A0A536PLA4-F1
#
_cell.length_a   1.000
_cell.length_b   1.000
_cell.length_c   1.000
_cell.angle_alpha   90.00
_cell.angle_beta   90.00
_cell.angle_gamma   90.00
#
_symmetry.space_group_name_H-M   'P 1'
#
loop_
_entity.id
_entity.type
_entity.pdbx_description
1 polymer ?
#
loop_
_entity_poly.entity_id
_entity_poly.type
_entity_poly.pdbx_seq_one_letter_code
_entity_poly.pdbx_strand_id
1 'polypeptide(L)'
;MSGTLGREAITRRDDGTICDPASDADWLDWVPAGALRSWCSGDLVVDWLAEYGEQHGFRRDDQQPGYQRAFDLPRFLMQKGREFERAVLADLGTRWPIARIAERPDQARSLAAAEATLDAMAAGAPVIAAAVLRDPQARTYGVADLLLRSDVLGELCPGALAGDQLELPISAFAHGRHYRVIDLKFSTLALLKDGGLGAKDLDDMAQAWIYNQALGRIQRYTPPAAYVAGRGWRQGPDRGDRCWERLARVGRDAFVRSRDQDLGDIVADGLAWIRRVRTEGAEWRVLPVPSVPELWPNMKAEGDFPWHHAKAQIAAQLGDLTILPRVNAELRAAAHARGVTRWDDGRTSAGFFAIDGAYAASLDAIISVNRDTGEIVRPARVTADGGAWRTVAAGEAFVDFEFAHDMDDDFQAFPRKGGQPLIFQIGCGTYRDREWRFSQFTVEALTVAAEGAMVDGWLAHLHPDRHWPPLQWYDLLNRVFRAEPVVVRGAFSFSLKQVARAMHAAGLIETEWGEGLADGAGAMAGAWAAAAESRARGRGLRESPIMSEIARYNEVDCRVMAEILEYLRRER
;
A
#
# COMPACT_ATOMS: atom_id res chain seq x y z
N MET A 1 11.74 -37.53 23.15
CA MET A 1 11.55 -36.90 21.83
C MET A 1 12.85 -36.18 21.48
N SER A 2 13.64 -36.75 20.57
CA SER A 2 14.89 -36.16 20.10
C SER A 2 14.57 -35.16 19.01
N GLY A 3 14.12 -33.96 19.38
CA GLY A 3 14.07 -32.83 18.44
C GLY A 3 15.49 -32.34 18.15
N THR A 4 15.72 -31.80 16.96
CA THR A 4 16.95 -31.09 16.60
C THR A 4 17.03 -29.77 17.36
N LEU A 5 18.19 -29.42 17.95
CA LEU A 5 18.27 -28.31 18.92
C LEU A 5 19.48 -27.40 18.70
N GLY A 6 19.36 -26.13 19.09
CA GLY A 6 20.47 -25.17 19.07
C GLY A 6 21.04 -25.00 17.65
N ARG A 7 22.36 -25.13 17.49
CA ARG A 7 23.01 -24.94 16.18
C ARG A 7 22.55 -25.94 15.12
N GLU A 8 22.14 -27.14 15.50
CA GLU A 8 21.60 -28.10 14.53
C GLU A 8 20.22 -27.67 14.00
N ALA A 9 19.48 -26.85 14.75
CA ALA A 9 18.12 -26.43 14.38
C ALA A 9 18.07 -25.54 13.13
N ILE A 10 19.21 -24.96 12.73
CA ILE A 10 19.32 -24.10 11.53
C ILE A 10 19.69 -24.90 10.26
N THR A 11 20.05 -26.19 10.39
CA THR A 11 20.45 -27.07 9.27
C THR A 11 19.78 -28.45 9.27
N ARG A 12 18.99 -28.81 10.28
CA ARG A 12 18.26 -30.08 10.32
C ARG A 12 16.79 -29.94 10.70
N ARG A 13 16.01 -30.88 10.17
CA ARG A 13 14.59 -31.09 10.49
C ARG A 13 14.42 -31.88 11.79
N ASP A 14 13.19 -32.00 12.28
CA ASP A 14 12.92 -32.70 13.54
C ASP A 14 13.10 -34.21 13.46
N ASP A 15 13.05 -34.78 12.26
CA ASP A 15 13.36 -36.19 11.98
C ASP A 15 14.88 -36.47 11.87
N GLY A 16 15.72 -35.46 12.07
CA GLY A 16 17.19 -35.54 11.99
C GLY A 16 17.77 -35.36 10.58
N THR A 17 16.93 -35.26 9.55
CA THR A 17 17.35 -35.05 8.16
C THR A 17 18.06 -33.71 8.01
N ILE A 18 19.23 -33.72 7.37
CA ILE A 18 19.95 -32.49 7.01
C ILE A 18 19.17 -31.78 5.91
N CYS A 19 18.88 -30.51 6.13
CA CYS A 19 18.26 -29.62 5.16
C CYS A 19 19.02 -28.28 5.23
N ASP A 20 20.20 -28.28 4.60
CA ASP A 20 21.06 -27.11 4.44
C ASP A 20 21.33 -26.90 2.95
N PRO A 21 20.77 -25.85 2.33
CA PRO A 21 20.87 -25.62 0.89
C PRO A 21 22.28 -25.17 0.48
N ALA A 22 22.86 -25.83 -0.53
CA ALA A 22 24.22 -25.57 -1.03
C ALA A 22 24.26 -24.92 -2.42
N SER A 23 23.12 -24.90 -3.12
CA SER A 23 22.97 -24.34 -4.47
C SER A 23 21.68 -23.53 -4.61
N ASP A 24 21.56 -22.69 -5.63
CA ASP A 24 20.32 -21.95 -5.93
C ASP A 24 19.12 -22.88 -6.17
N ALA A 25 19.36 -24.07 -6.74
CA ALA A 25 18.33 -25.08 -6.93
C ALA A 25 17.77 -25.58 -5.58
N ASP A 26 18.63 -25.79 -4.57
CA ASP A 26 18.19 -26.19 -3.23
C ASP A 26 17.36 -25.08 -2.56
N TRP A 27 17.61 -23.81 -2.90
CA TRP A 27 16.88 -22.66 -2.40
C TRP A 27 15.51 -22.46 -3.05
N LEU A 28 15.19 -23.14 -4.16
CA LEU A 28 13.88 -23.00 -4.82
C LEU A 28 12.73 -23.37 -3.87
N ASP A 29 12.93 -24.42 -3.06
CA ASP A 29 11.96 -24.89 -2.07
C ASP A 29 11.90 -24.02 -0.80
N TRP A 30 12.88 -23.13 -0.61
CA TRP A 30 12.96 -22.24 0.54
C TRP A 30 12.28 -20.90 0.25
N VAL A 31 11.36 -20.49 1.12
CA VAL A 31 10.55 -19.29 0.93
C VAL A 31 10.98 -18.21 1.93
N PRO A 32 11.37 -17.01 1.47
CA PRO A 32 11.69 -15.92 2.38
C PRO A 32 10.40 -15.40 3.05
N ALA A 33 10.48 -15.01 4.32
CA ALA A 33 9.30 -14.62 5.12
C ALA A 33 8.47 -13.50 4.48
N GLY A 34 9.11 -12.56 3.78
CA GLY A 34 8.44 -11.46 3.08
C GLY A 34 7.80 -11.81 1.73
N ALA A 35 7.88 -13.05 1.24
CA ALA A 35 7.34 -13.45 -0.07
C ALA A 35 5.81 -13.58 -0.08
N LEU A 36 5.14 -13.61 1.08
CA LEU A 36 3.72 -13.88 1.17
C LEU A 36 2.83 -12.64 0.97
N ARG A 37 3.39 -11.49 0.57
CA ARG A 37 2.65 -10.24 0.43
C ARG A 37 1.46 -10.37 -0.53
N SER A 38 1.69 -10.81 -1.77
CA SER A 38 0.62 -10.93 -2.78
C SER A 38 -0.38 -12.03 -2.43
N TRP A 39 0.08 -13.09 -1.76
CA TRP A 39 -0.79 -14.11 -1.17
C TRP A 39 -1.77 -13.52 -0.14
N CYS A 40 -1.25 -12.71 0.78
CA CYS A 40 -2.04 -12.09 1.84
C CYS A 40 -3.05 -11.08 1.29
N SER A 41 -2.67 -10.30 0.26
CA SER A 41 -3.56 -9.35 -0.42
C SER A 41 -4.54 -10.01 -1.40
N GLY A 42 -4.35 -11.30 -1.71
CA GLY A 42 -5.17 -12.02 -2.69
C GLY A 42 -4.95 -11.54 -4.13
N ASP A 43 -3.71 -11.17 -4.47
CA ASP A 43 -3.30 -10.70 -5.79
C ASP A 43 -2.21 -11.60 -6.39
N LEU A 44 -2.54 -12.88 -6.54
CA LEU A 44 -1.59 -13.95 -6.82
C LEU A 44 -0.93 -13.84 -8.20
N VAL A 45 -1.59 -13.18 -9.16
CA VAL A 45 -0.99 -12.90 -10.48
C VAL A 45 0.29 -12.07 -10.37
N VAL A 46 0.45 -11.26 -9.32
CA VAL A 46 1.65 -10.44 -9.10
C VAL A 46 2.85 -11.32 -8.77
N ASP A 47 2.68 -12.42 -8.02
CA ASP A 47 3.78 -13.36 -7.75
C ASP A 47 4.25 -14.04 -9.04
N TRP A 48 3.31 -14.40 -9.92
CA TRP A 48 3.64 -14.96 -11.23
C TRP A 48 4.30 -13.93 -12.15
N LEU A 49 3.83 -12.69 -12.17
CA LEU A 49 4.44 -11.60 -12.94
C LEU A 49 5.87 -11.31 -12.45
N ALA A 50 6.11 -11.35 -11.14
CA ALA A 50 7.43 -11.17 -10.56
C ALA A 50 8.44 -12.23 -11.01
N GLU A 51 8.00 -13.48 -11.22
CA GLU A 51 8.86 -14.58 -11.65
C GLU A 51 8.97 -14.70 -13.19
N TYR A 52 7.86 -14.52 -13.92
CA TYR A 52 7.75 -14.87 -15.35
C TYR A 52 7.27 -13.72 -16.24
N GLY A 53 6.88 -12.56 -15.69
CA GLY A 53 6.23 -11.48 -16.43
C GLY A 53 7.04 -10.95 -17.61
N GLU A 54 8.32 -10.64 -17.39
CA GLU A 54 9.21 -10.13 -18.47
C GLU A 54 9.41 -11.17 -19.59
N GLN A 55 9.54 -12.45 -19.23
CA GLN A 55 9.68 -13.56 -20.18
C GLN A 55 8.42 -13.71 -21.06
N HIS A 56 7.27 -13.29 -20.55
CA HIS A 56 5.99 -13.29 -21.25
C HIS A 56 5.66 -11.94 -21.92
N GLY A 57 6.63 -11.01 -21.97
CA GLY A 57 6.50 -9.74 -22.68
C GLY A 57 5.80 -8.63 -21.89
N PHE A 58 5.50 -8.84 -20.61
CA PHE A 58 5.04 -7.77 -19.73
C PHE A 58 6.21 -6.88 -19.30
N ARG A 59 5.93 -5.59 -19.09
CA ARG A 59 6.93 -4.61 -18.66
C ARG A 59 6.59 -4.09 -17.27
N ARG A 60 7.62 -3.94 -16.45
CA ARG A 60 7.50 -3.34 -15.12
C ARG A 60 7.21 -1.84 -15.20
N ASP A 61 6.50 -1.33 -14.20
CA ASP A 61 6.13 0.08 -14.08
C ASP A 61 7.37 0.99 -14.07
N ASP A 62 8.45 0.58 -13.40
CA ASP A 62 9.72 1.31 -13.33
C ASP A 62 10.56 1.25 -14.62
N GLN A 63 10.07 0.55 -15.64
CA GLN A 63 10.65 0.47 -16.97
C GLN A 63 9.75 1.12 -18.05
N GLN A 64 8.58 1.66 -17.67
CA GLN A 64 7.67 2.28 -18.63
C GLN A 64 8.22 3.59 -19.20
N PRO A 65 7.91 3.92 -20.46
CA PRO A 65 8.19 5.25 -21.00
C PRO A 65 7.53 6.33 -20.15
N GLY A 66 8.29 7.36 -19.76
CA GLY A 66 7.78 8.43 -18.90
C GLY A 66 7.85 8.11 -17.40
N TYR A 67 8.37 6.95 -16.97
CA TYR A 67 8.62 6.70 -15.55
C TYR A 67 9.60 7.74 -14.99
N GLN A 68 9.18 8.37 -13.89
CA GLN A 68 9.96 9.37 -13.19
C GLN A 68 10.12 8.98 -11.73
N ARG A 69 11.36 8.64 -11.37
CA ARG A 69 11.73 8.18 -10.03
C ARG A 69 11.33 9.14 -8.90
N ALA A 70 11.23 10.43 -9.17
CA ALA A 70 10.83 11.43 -8.17
C ALA A 70 9.38 11.23 -7.67
N PHE A 71 8.50 10.68 -8.50
CA PHE A 71 7.09 10.45 -8.18
C PHE A 71 6.81 9.00 -7.73
N ASP A 72 7.85 8.19 -7.50
CA ASP A 72 7.73 6.81 -7.04
C ASP A 72 7.55 6.76 -5.53
N LEU A 73 6.27 6.80 -5.09
CA LEU A 73 5.90 6.72 -3.69
C LEU A 73 6.36 5.40 -3.02
N PRO A 74 6.14 4.19 -3.60
CA PRO A 74 6.66 2.95 -3.01
C PRO A 74 8.15 3.02 -2.70
N ARG A 75 8.95 3.55 -3.63
CA ARG A 75 10.39 3.73 -3.43
C ARG A 75 10.71 4.71 -2.30
N PHE A 76 10.00 5.84 -2.24
CA PHE A 76 10.16 6.81 -1.16
C PHE A 76 9.86 6.17 0.21
N LEU A 77 8.74 5.46 0.33
CA LEU A 77 8.33 4.79 1.56
C LEU A 77 9.32 3.70 1.97
N MET A 78 9.87 2.94 1.02
CA MET A 78 10.94 1.97 1.29
C MET A 78 12.20 2.64 1.86
N GLN A 79 12.58 3.81 1.33
CA GLN A 79 13.71 4.57 1.89
C GLN A 79 13.40 5.05 3.31
N LYS A 80 12.20 5.58 3.54
CA LYS A 80 11.76 6.01 4.88
C LYS A 80 11.68 4.86 5.88
N GLY A 81 11.31 3.67 5.45
CA GLY A 81 11.42 2.43 6.24
C GLY A 81 12.84 2.21 6.78
N ARG A 82 13.86 2.30 5.91
CA ARG A 82 15.26 2.15 6.32
C ARG A 82 15.75 3.28 7.23
N GLU A 83 15.24 4.50 7.03
CA GLU A 83 15.52 5.64 7.93
C GLU A 83 14.91 5.40 9.32
N PHE A 84 13.67 4.91 9.37
CA PHE A 84 12.97 4.54 10.60
C PHE A 84 13.69 3.42 11.35
N GLU A 85 14.09 2.34 10.66
CA GLU A 85 14.90 1.27 11.26
C GLU A 85 16.20 1.80 11.87
N ARG A 86 16.90 2.69 11.16
CA ARG A 86 18.13 3.33 11.69
C ARG A 86 17.85 4.19 12.93
N ALA A 87 16.77 4.95 12.95
CA ALA A 87 16.37 5.75 14.10
C ALA A 87 16.03 4.87 15.32
N VAL A 88 15.30 3.77 15.10
CA VAL A 88 15.02 2.74 16.10
C VAL A 88 16.32 2.17 16.69
N LEU A 89 17.28 1.77 15.85
CA LEU A 89 18.55 1.25 16.32
C LEU A 89 19.38 2.29 17.07
N ALA A 90 19.38 3.55 16.61
CA ALA A 90 20.08 4.62 17.30
C ALA A 90 19.51 4.85 18.71
N ASP A 91 18.18 4.88 18.86
CA ASP A 91 17.49 5.03 20.14
C ASP A 91 17.76 3.85 21.09
N LEU A 92 17.61 2.62 20.61
CA LEU A 92 17.92 1.42 21.41
C LEU A 92 19.39 1.40 21.86
N GLY A 93 20.30 1.85 20.99
CA GLY A 93 21.74 1.91 21.23
C GLY A 93 22.14 2.88 22.34
N THR A 94 21.27 3.83 22.70
CA THR A 94 21.50 4.72 23.85
C THR A 94 21.38 4.01 25.20
N ARG A 95 20.69 2.86 25.25
CA ARG A 95 20.40 2.12 26.49
C ARG A 95 21.04 0.75 26.53
N TRP A 96 21.18 0.07 25.38
CA TRP A 96 21.70 -1.29 25.33
C TRP A 96 22.69 -1.49 24.18
N PRO A 97 23.71 -2.34 24.37
CA PRO A 97 24.56 -2.76 23.26
C PRO A 97 23.75 -3.54 22.21
N ILE A 98 24.02 -3.25 20.93
CA ILE A 98 23.32 -3.88 19.80
C ILE A 98 24.28 -4.82 19.08
N ALA A 99 23.90 -6.09 18.96
CA ALA A 99 24.56 -7.05 18.06
C ALA A 99 23.89 -6.99 16.69
N ARG A 100 24.54 -6.38 15.70
CA ARG A 100 24.04 -6.36 14.31
C ARG A 100 24.61 -7.54 13.54
N ILE A 101 23.75 -8.34 12.91
CA ILE A 101 24.16 -9.56 12.23
C ILE A 101 24.27 -9.36 10.71
N ALA A 102 23.17 -9.05 10.04
CA ALA A 102 23.17 -8.78 8.60
C ALA A 102 23.34 -7.29 8.30
N GLU A 103 24.16 -7.01 7.28
CA GLU A 103 24.38 -5.69 6.70
C GLU A 103 23.88 -5.60 5.26
N ARG A 104 23.79 -6.74 4.58
CA ARG A 104 23.40 -6.85 3.17
C ARG A 104 22.29 -7.88 2.97
N PRO A 105 21.36 -7.67 2.01
CA PRO A 105 20.24 -8.58 1.77
C PRO A 105 20.63 -10.03 1.43
N ASP A 106 21.75 -10.25 0.73
CA ASP A 106 22.23 -11.59 0.35
C ASP A 106 22.60 -12.45 1.56
N GLN A 107 22.94 -11.83 2.69
CA GLN A 107 23.25 -12.55 3.94
C GLN A 107 22.05 -13.26 4.55
N ALA A 108 20.81 -12.99 4.09
CA ALA A 108 19.63 -13.76 4.47
C ALA A 108 19.79 -15.27 4.19
N ARG A 109 20.58 -15.63 3.17
CA ARG A 109 20.92 -17.01 2.81
C ARG A 109 22.25 -17.48 3.41
N SER A 110 22.93 -16.70 4.25
CA SER A 110 24.23 -17.08 4.81
C SER A 110 24.09 -17.97 6.05
N LEU A 111 24.74 -19.14 6.03
CA LEU A 111 24.79 -20.03 7.19
C LEU A 111 25.57 -19.37 8.34
N ALA A 112 26.72 -18.75 8.03
CA ALA A 112 27.54 -18.05 9.01
C ALA A 112 26.77 -16.91 9.70
N ALA A 113 25.89 -16.20 8.98
CA ALA A 113 25.06 -15.16 9.59
C ALA A 113 23.96 -15.75 10.50
N ALA A 114 23.37 -16.90 10.13
CA ALA A 114 22.44 -17.62 11.00
C ALA A 114 23.15 -18.13 12.27
N GLU A 115 24.37 -18.65 12.15
CA GLU A 115 25.21 -19.04 13.29
C GLU A 115 25.56 -17.84 14.18
N ALA A 116 25.92 -16.69 13.59
CA ALA A 116 26.19 -15.47 14.34
C ALA A 116 24.98 -14.97 15.14
N THR A 117 23.76 -15.15 14.60
CA THR A 117 22.52 -14.85 15.34
C THR A 117 22.41 -15.74 16.58
N LEU A 118 22.62 -17.05 16.45
CA LEU A 118 22.61 -17.98 17.57
C LEU A 118 23.70 -17.66 18.60
N ASP A 119 24.91 -17.33 18.15
CA ASP A 119 26.02 -17.01 19.04
C ASP A 119 25.74 -15.71 19.83
N ALA A 120 25.15 -14.70 19.20
CA ALA A 120 24.69 -13.48 19.89
C ALA A 120 23.58 -13.78 20.91
N MET A 121 22.64 -14.67 20.57
CA MET A 121 21.60 -15.10 21.49
C MET A 121 22.18 -15.83 22.71
N ALA A 122 23.11 -16.77 22.49
CA ALA A 122 23.77 -17.56 23.53
C ALA A 122 24.66 -16.71 24.45
N ALA A 123 25.30 -15.68 23.90
CA ALA A 123 26.03 -14.67 24.67
C ALA A 123 25.09 -13.74 25.49
N GLY A 124 23.78 -13.82 25.27
CA GLY A 124 22.80 -13.00 25.96
C GLY A 124 22.79 -11.55 25.46
N ALA A 125 23.05 -11.27 24.18
CA ALA A 125 22.96 -9.91 23.64
C ALA A 125 21.55 -9.31 23.93
N PRO A 126 21.44 -8.11 24.52
CA PRO A 126 20.12 -7.56 24.88
C PRO A 126 19.26 -7.20 23.66
N VAL A 127 19.91 -6.72 22.59
CA VAL A 127 19.29 -6.36 21.31
C VAL A 127 20.11 -7.02 20.19
N ILE A 128 19.45 -7.78 19.33
CA ILE A 128 20.05 -8.33 18.11
C ILE A 128 19.30 -7.72 16.92
N ALA A 129 20.01 -6.99 16.07
CA ALA A 129 19.45 -6.32 14.91
C ALA A 129 19.79 -7.09 13.62
N ALA A 130 18.85 -7.09 12.68
CA ALA A 130 18.97 -7.77 11.39
C ALA A 130 19.38 -9.25 11.56
N ALA A 131 18.66 -9.96 12.44
CA ALA A 131 18.92 -11.33 12.83
C ALA A 131 18.55 -12.30 11.70
N VAL A 132 19.49 -13.13 11.26
CA VAL A 132 19.25 -14.12 10.19
C VAL A 132 18.63 -15.37 10.81
N LEU A 133 17.42 -15.69 10.40
CA LEU A 133 16.66 -16.85 10.87
C LEU A 133 16.43 -17.84 9.75
N ARG A 134 16.57 -19.13 10.07
CA ARG A 134 16.30 -20.26 9.18
C ARG A 134 15.43 -21.28 9.89
N ASP A 135 14.44 -21.80 9.19
CA ASP A 135 13.64 -22.93 9.63
C ASP A 135 13.69 -24.04 8.57
N PRO A 136 14.57 -25.04 8.73
CA PRO A 136 14.64 -26.20 7.84
C PRO A 136 13.37 -27.07 7.86
N GLN A 137 12.56 -27.03 8.91
CA GLN A 137 11.33 -27.81 9.02
C GLN A 137 10.26 -27.28 8.06
N ALA A 138 10.05 -25.95 8.07
CA ALA A 138 9.14 -25.26 7.18
C ALA A 138 9.79 -24.85 5.85
N ARG A 139 11.12 -24.97 5.73
CA ARG A 139 11.96 -24.42 4.65
C ARG A 139 11.67 -22.93 4.43
N THR A 140 11.76 -22.15 5.51
CA THR A 140 11.60 -20.70 5.48
C THR A 140 12.85 -20.01 6.01
N TYR A 141 13.07 -18.78 5.57
CA TYR A 141 14.22 -17.99 6.02
C TYR A 141 13.92 -16.49 5.95
N GLY A 142 14.81 -15.69 6.52
CA GLY A 142 14.82 -14.26 6.32
C GLY A 142 15.63 -13.53 7.37
N VAL A 143 15.45 -12.21 7.38
CA VAL A 143 16.13 -11.31 8.31
C VAL A 143 15.06 -10.65 9.17
N ALA A 144 14.99 -11.02 10.43
CA ALA A 144 14.13 -10.35 11.39
C ALA A 144 14.77 -9.01 11.79
N ASP A 145 13.97 -7.93 11.81
CA ASP A 145 14.49 -6.59 12.09
C ASP A 145 15.14 -6.53 13.47
N LEU A 146 14.45 -7.05 14.49
CA LEU A 146 14.94 -7.13 15.86
C LEU A 146 14.59 -8.46 16.52
N LEU A 147 15.55 -9.00 17.27
CA LEU A 147 15.28 -9.90 18.40
C LEU A 147 15.60 -9.14 19.69
N LEU A 148 14.59 -8.96 20.53
CA LEU A 148 14.75 -8.36 21.85
C LEU A 148 14.71 -9.43 22.93
N ARG A 149 15.66 -9.38 23.84
CA ARG A 149 15.65 -10.25 25.02
C ARG A 149 14.45 -9.90 25.90
N SER A 150 13.86 -10.90 26.55
CA SER A 150 12.57 -10.78 27.25
C SER A 150 12.54 -9.68 28.32
N ASP A 151 13.60 -9.53 29.10
CA ASP A 151 13.75 -8.44 30.09
C ASP A 151 13.82 -7.06 29.43
N VAL A 152 14.59 -6.94 28.34
CA VAL A 152 14.72 -5.69 27.57
C VAL A 152 13.38 -5.28 26.98
N LEU A 153 12.62 -6.20 26.40
CA LEU A 153 11.28 -5.91 25.89
C LEU A 153 10.32 -5.51 27.03
N GLY A 154 10.41 -6.18 28.19
CA GLY A 154 9.60 -5.86 29.36
C GLY A 154 9.89 -4.47 29.93
N GLU A 155 11.13 -3.99 29.83
CA GLU A 155 11.50 -2.62 30.18
C GLU A 155 11.08 -1.62 29.09
N LEU A 156 11.29 -1.96 27.82
CA LEU A 156 11.01 -1.12 26.66
C LEU A 156 9.52 -0.80 26.49
N CYS A 157 8.68 -1.82 26.58
CA CYS A 157 7.24 -1.75 26.38
C CYS A 157 6.56 -2.72 27.36
N PRO A 158 6.35 -2.32 28.63
CA PRO A 158 5.85 -3.21 29.68
C PRO A 158 4.54 -3.95 29.34
N GLY A 159 3.66 -3.34 28.55
CA GLY A 159 2.42 -3.96 28.10
C GLY A 159 2.59 -5.13 27.13
N ALA A 160 3.74 -5.28 26.48
CA ALA A 160 3.96 -6.31 25.45
C ALA A 160 4.05 -7.72 26.05
N LEU A 161 4.64 -7.86 27.25
CA LEU A 161 4.85 -9.14 27.94
C LEU A 161 3.91 -9.34 29.14
N ALA A 162 2.82 -8.56 29.23
CA ALA A 162 1.89 -8.68 30.34
C ALA A 162 1.34 -10.11 30.46
N GLY A 163 1.75 -10.83 31.53
CA GLY A 163 1.38 -12.22 31.80
C GLY A 163 2.41 -13.28 31.38
N ASP A 164 3.45 -12.92 30.64
CA ASP A 164 4.53 -13.84 30.23
C ASP A 164 5.67 -13.86 31.26
N GLN A 165 6.23 -15.05 31.55
CA GLN A 165 7.39 -15.18 32.42
C GLN A 165 8.65 -14.63 31.72
N LEU A 166 9.37 -13.71 32.36
CA LEU A 166 10.57 -13.11 31.78
C LEU A 166 11.78 -14.07 31.75
N GLU A 167 11.84 -15.00 32.70
CA GLU A 167 12.82 -16.10 32.75
C GLU A 167 12.10 -17.42 32.56
N LEU A 168 12.68 -18.29 31.72
CA LEU A 168 12.17 -19.61 31.43
C LEU A 168 13.28 -20.64 31.66
N PRO A 169 13.15 -21.55 32.64
CA PRO A 169 14.11 -22.62 32.88
C PRO A 169 14.33 -23.54 31.68
N ILE A 170 13.40 -23.52 30.71
CA ILE A 170 13.37 -24.37 29.51
C ILE A 170 14.12 -23.71 28.33
N SER A 171 14.54 -22.44 28.43
CA SER A 171 15.27 -21.78 27.34
C SER A 171 16.59 -22.50 27.05
N ALA A 172 17.00 -22.53 25.78
CA ALA A 172 18.25 -23.16 25.34
C ALA A 172 19.53 -22.56 25.95
N PHE A 173 19.43 -21.41 26.64
CA PHE A 173 20.56 -20.60 27.03
C PHE A 173 20.77 -20.60 28.55
N ALA A 174 22.04 -20.61 28.96
CA ALA A 174 22.43 -20.67 30.37
C ALA A 174 21.92 -19.49 31.21
N HIS A 175 21.65 -18.34 30.60
CA HIS A 175 21.13 -17.16 31.28
C HIS A 175 19.60 -17.20 31.52
N GLY A 176 18.88 -18.25 31.08
CA GLY A 176 17.45 -18.45 31.38
C GLY A 176 16.50 -17.45 30.72
N ARG A 177 16.99 -16.57 29.83
CA ARG A 177 16.19 -15.57 29.12
C ARG A 177 15.89 -16.07 27.71
N HIS A 178 14.81 -15.55 27.13
CA HIS A 178 14.38 -15.86 25.77
C HIS A 178 14.26 -14.57 24.97
N TYR A 179 14.13 -14.70 23.66
CA TYR A 179 14.02 -13.58 22.73
C TYR A 179 12.62 -13.51 22.13
N ARG A 180 12.24 -12.31 21.69
CA ARG A 180 11.01 -12.02 20.95
C ARG A 180 11.35 -11.34 19.63
N VAL A 181 10.65 -11.74 18.57
CA VAL A 181 10.71 -11.07 17.28
C VAL A 181 9.93 -9.77 17.36
N ILE A 182 10.57 -8.67 16.97
CA ILE A 182 9.92 -7.39 16.68
C ILE A 182 10.18 -7.05 15.21
N ASP A 183 9.12 -6.97 14.43
CA ASP A 183 9.14 -6.51 13.05
C ASP A 183 8.83 -5.00 13.01
N LEU A 184 9.60 -4.22 12.25
CA LEU A 184 9.51 -2.76 12.22
C LEU A 184 8.77 -2.32 10.96
N LYS A 185 7.69 -1.56 11.14
CA LYS A 185 6.91 -1.02 10.03
C LYS A 185 6.81 0.49 10.10
N PHE A 186 7.24 1.16 9.03
CA PHE A 186 7.11 2.62 8.93
C PHE A 186 5.65 3.01 8.62
N SER A 187 4.80 2.91 9.65
CA SER A 187 3.38 3.20 9.57
C SER A 187 2.84 3.57 10.96
N THR A 188 1.67 4.21 11.00
CA THR A 188 0.87 4.26 12.23
C THR A 188 0.01 3.00 12.28
N LEU A 189 0.26 2.13 13.26
CA LEU A 189 -0.45 0.86 13.40
C LEU A 189 -1.94 1.11 13.71
N ALA A 190 -2.83 0.36 13.06
CA ALA A 190 -4.25 0.36 13.37
C ALA A 190 -4.60 -0.94 14.10
N LEU A 191 -4.60 -0.88 15.43
CA LEU A 191 -4.77 -2.04 16.28
C LEU A 191 -6.25 -2.39 16.45
N LEU A 192 -6.53 -3.69 16.43
CA LEU A 192 -7.82 -4.26 16.83
C LEU A 192 -8.03 -4.10 18.34
N LYS A 193 -9.26 -4.37 18.82
CA LYS A 193 -9.62 -4.25 20.25
C LYS A 193 -8.75 -5.12 21.18
N ASP A 194 -8.23 -6.24 20.68
CA ASP A 194 -7.34 -7.15 21.41
C ASP A 194 -5.85 -6.75 21.35
N GLY A 195 -5.51 -5.66 20.64
CA GLY A 195 -4.14 -5.19 20.44
C GLY A 195 -3.40 -5.88 19.29
N GLY A 196 -4.07 -6.76 18.55
CA GLY A 196 -3.53 -7.37 17.33
C GLY A 196 -3.68 -6.49 16.09
N LEU A 197 -3.18 -7.01 14.97
CA LEU A 197 -3.34 -6.43 13.63
C LEU A 197 -4.61 -6.95 12.94
N GLY A 198 -5.10 -6.20 11.95
CA GLY A 198 -6.28 -6.55 11.16
C GLY A 198 -5.95 -7.23 9.84
N ALA A 199 -6.99 -7.62 9.09
CA ALA A 199 -6.87 -8.30 7.80
C ALA A 199 -6.04 -7.53 6.74
N LYS A 200 -5.96 -6.21 6.87
CA LYS A 200 -5.18 -5.34 5.97
C LYS A 200 -3.67 -5.45 6.17
N ASP A 201 -3.22 -5.93 7.33
CA ASP A 201 -1.81 -6.06 7.71
C ASP A 201 -1.44 -7.57 7.82
N LEU A 202 -2.14 -8.43 7.05
CA LEU A 202 -1.97 -9.87 7.11
C LEU A 202 -0.57 -10.33 6.65
N ASP A 203 0.06 -9.59 5.74
CA ASP A 203 1.44 -9.86 5.32
C ASP A 203 2.45 -9.59 6.45
N ASP A 204 2.26 -8.51 7.21
CA ASP A 204 3.05 -8.21 8.41
C ASP A 204 2.88 -9.31 9.48
N MET A 205 1.64 -9.77 9.69
CA MET A 205 1.33 -10.89 10.59
C MET A 205 2.01 -12.18 10.14
N ALA A 206 1.92 -12.53 8.85
CA ALA A 206 2.53 -13.73 8.28
C ALA A 206 4.06 -13.70 8.44
N GLN A 207 4.69 -12.57 8.13
CA GLN A 207 6.14 -12.38 8.25
C GLN A 207 6.60 -12.55 9.71
N ALA A 208 5.97 -11.85 10.65
CA ALA A 208 6.29 -11.94 12.08
C ALA A 208 6.07 -13.36 12.63
N TRP A 209 5.01 -14.05 12.18
CA TRP A 209 4.73 -15.43 12.57
C TRP A 209 5.81 -16.40 12.07
N ILE A 210 6.25 -16.30 10.81
CA ILE A 210 7.33 -17.13 10.24
C ILE A 210 8.62 -16.98 11.07
N TYR A 211 9.00 -15.75 11.40
CA TYR A 211 10.16 -15.50 12.24
C TYR A 211 10.00 -16.06 13.66
N ASN A 212 8.80 -15.98 14.24
CA ASN A 212 8.51 -16.53 15.56
C ASN A 212 8.72 -18.06 15.61
N GLN A 213 8.32 -18.75 14.54
CA GLN A 213 8.48 -20.20 14.42
C GLN A 213 9.95 -20.59 14.29
N ALA A 214 10.70 -19.90 13.41
CA ALA A 214 12.13 -20.12 13.25
C ALA A 214 12.89 -19.86 14.56
N LEU A 215 12.59 -18.75 15.24
CA LEU A 215 13.15 -18.42 16.55
C LEU A 215 12.86 -19.51 17.59
N GLY A 216 11.62 -20.00 17.63
CA GLY A 216 11.18 -21.02 18.57
C GLY A 216 12.00 -22.30 18.51
N ARG A 217 12.34 -22.75 17.29
CA ARG A 217 13.19 -23.92 17.06
C ARG A 217 14.60 -23.73 17.63
N ILE A 218 15.18 -22.55 17.43
CA ILE A 218 16.57 -22.25 17.83
C ILE A 218 16.70 -22.15 19.36
N GLN A 219 15.76 -21.49 20.04
CA GLN A 219 15.82 -21.27 21.50
C GLN A 219 15.07 -22.31 22.35
N ARG A 220 14.49 -23.34 21.73
CA ARG A 220 13.69 -24.43 22.38
C ARG A 220 12.41 -23.97 23.08
N TYR A 221 11.96 -22.78 22.73
CA TYR A 221 10.74 -22.19 23.25
C TYR A 221 10.16 -21.31 22.16
N THR A 222 9.04 -21.73 21.59
CA THR A 222 8.29 -20.91 20.65
C THR A 222 7.49 -19.89 21.45
N PRO A 223 7.78 -18.59 21.31
CA PRO A 223 7.03 -17.56 22.02
C PRO A 223 5.54 -17.59 21.65
N PRO A 224 4.62 -17.29 22.58
CA PRO A 224 3.17 -17.22 22.31
C PRO A 224 2.78 -16.10 21.33
N ALA A 225 3.70 -15.15 21.08
CA ALA A 225 3.54 -14.10 20.10
C ALA A 225 4.87 -13.51 19.63
N ALA A 226 4.85 -13.00 18.40
CA ALA A 226 5.76 -11.98 17.90
C ALA A 226 5.06 -10.60 17.93
N TYR A 227 5.81 -9.54 17.63
CA TYR A 227 5.30 -8.18 17.70
C TYR A 227 5.65 -7.38 16.45
N VAL A 228 4.81 -6.39 16.14
CA VAL A 228 5.08 -5.38 15.13
C VAL A 228 5.15 -4.02 15.82
N ALA A 229 6.20 -3.24 15.56
CA ALA A 229 6.34 -1.87 16.02
C ALA A 229 6.15 -0.90 14.85
N GLY A 230 5.36 0.14 15.07
CA GLY A 230 5.23 1.25 14.13
C GLY A 230 5.65 2.56 14.76
N ARG A 231 5.71 3.64 13.97
CA ARG A 231 6.07 4.98 14.48
C ARG A 231 5.01 5.54 15.45
N GLY A 232 3.80 5.01 15.42
CA GLY A 232 2.70 5.32 16.34
C GLY A 232 1.58 4.30 16.20
N TRP A 233 0.49 4.48 16.94
CA TRP A 233 -0.62 3.51 16.96
C TRP A 233 -1.98 4.19 17.17
N ARG A 234 -3.04 3.49 16.77
CA ARG A 234 -4.44 3.81 17.05
C ARG A 234 -5.18 2.55 17.46
N GLN A 235 -6.06 2.63 18.45
CA GLN A 235 -6.91 1.52 18.90
C GLN A 235 -8.27 2.07 19.32
N GLY A 236 -9.27 1.92 18.47
CA GLY A 236 -10.56 2.59 18.67
C GLY A 236 -10.39 4.13 18.73
N PRO A 237 -10.89 4.82 19.78
CA PRO A 237 -10.70 6.26 19.92
C PRO A 237 -9.30 6.66 20.40
N ASP A 238 -8.56 5.72 21.00
CA ASP A 238 -7.24 5.99 21.57
C ASP A 238 -6.16 6.00 20.49
N ARG A 239 -5.15 6.84 20.68
CA ARG A 239 -4.01 6.97 19.77
C ARG A 239 -2.75 7.39 20.52
N GLY A 240 -1.61 6.90 20.06
CA GLY A 240 -0.29 7.30 20.55
C GLY A 240 0.64 7.66 19.40
N ASP A 241 1.56 8.57 19.67
CA ASP A 241 2.52 9.11 18.71
C ASP A 241 3.95 8.64 18.96
N ARG A 242 4.15 7.67 19.86
CA ARG A 242 5.47 7.12 20.21
C ARG A 242 5.61 5.66 19.81
N CYS A 243 6.77 5.31 19.24
CA CYS A 243 7.08 3.97 18.72
C CYS A 243 6.95 2.86 19.79
N TRP A 244 7.55 3.07 20.97
CA TRP A 244 7.63 2.05 22.02
C TRP A 244 6.45 2.07 23.02
N GLU A 245 5.42 2.87 22.75
CA GLU A 245 4.26 2.98 23.64
C GLU A 245 3.33 1.78 23.52
N ARG A 246 3.17 1.24 22.31
CA ARG A 246 2.33 0.06 22.06
C ARG A 246 2.82 -0.69 20.82
N LEU A 247 2.93 -2.00 20.98
CA LEU A 247 3.26 -2.92 19.89
C LEU A 247 2.01 -3.69 19.47
N ALA A 248 1.88 -3.99 18.19
CA ALA A 248 0.86 -4.93 17.77
C ALA A 248 1.29 -6.36 18.11
N ARG A 249 0.37 -7.14 18.70
CA ARG A 249 0.64 -8.53 19.07
C ARG A 249 0.21 -9.47 17.96
N VAL A 250 1.14 -10.26 17.43
CA VAL A 250 0.85 -11.34 16.47
C VAL A 250 0.90 -12.67 17.21
N GLY A 251 -0.27 -13.15 17.62
CA GLY A 251 -0.39 -14.41 18.34
C GLY A 251 0.01 -15.61 17.49
N ARG A 252 0.68 -16.59 18.09
CA ARG A 252 1.02 -17.85 17.43
C ARG A 252 -0.23 -18.59 16.95
N ASP A 253 -1.25 -18.61 17.80
CA ASP A 253 -2.53 -19.29 17.55
C ASP A 253 -3.61 -18.27 17.13
N ALA A 254 -3.21 -17.24 16.36
CA ALA A 254 -4.12 -16.19 15.92
C ALA A 254 -5.09 -16.70 14.84
N PHE A 255 -6.38 -16.35 14.98
CA PHE A 255 -7.42 -16.67 14.02
C PHE A 255 -7.76 -15.46 13.14
N VAL A 256 -7.68 -15.60 11.82
CA VAL A 256 -7.93 -14.52 10.85
C VAL A 256 -9.37 -14.61 10.35
N ARG A 257 -10.27 -13.86 10.99
CA ARG A 257 -11.72 -13.89 10.71
C ARG A 257 -12.10 -13.68 9.25
N SER A 258 -11.38 -12.82 8.53
CA SER A 258 -11.67 -12.54 7.12
C SER A 258 -11.32 -13.70 6.18
N ARG A 259 -10.56 -14.70 6.65
CA ARG A 259 -10.22 -15.93 5.93
C ARG A 259 -10.86 -17.16 6.57
N ASP A 260 -11.52 -17.00 7.72
CA ASP A 260 -12.09 -18.08 8.54
C ASP A 260 -11.09 -19.21 8.83
N GLN A 261 -9.82 -18.84 9.10
CA GLN A 261 -8.71 -19.79 9.19
C GLN A 261 -7.66 -19.32 10.21
N ASP A 262 -6.92 -20.28 10.79
CA ASP A 262 -5.76 -19.99 11.62
C ASP A 262 -4.63 -19.38 10.79
N LEU A 263 -3.90 -18.42 11.37
CA LEU A 263 -2.79 -17.74 10.71
C LEU A 263 -1.70 -18.71 10.24
N GLY A 264 -1.43 -19.75 11.03
CA GLY A 264 -0.44 -20.78 10.67
C GLY A 264 -0.80 -21.54 9.39
N ASP A 265 -2.08 -21.84 9.18
CA ASP A 265 -2.55 -22.53 7.97
C ASP A 265 -2.53 -21.59 6.76
N ILE A 266 -2.93 -20.31 6.94
CA ILE A 266 -2.81 -19.29 5.89
C ILE A 266 -1.35 -19.14 5.42
N VAL A 267 -0.40 -19.15 6.37
CA VAL A 267 1.03 -19.13 6.05
C VAL A 267 1.43 -20.39 5.31
N ALA A 268 1.00 -21.58 5.77
CA ALA A 268 1.32 -22.84 5.10
C ALA A 268 0.84 -22.87 3.63
N ASP A 269 -0.39 -22.42 3.39
CA ASP A 269 -0.98 -22.31 2.05
C ASP A 269 -0.20 -21.31 1.18
N GLY A 270 0.18 -20.16 1.73
CA GLY A 270 1.00 -19.17 1.03
C GLY A 270 2.40 -19.68 0.67
N LEU A 271 3.04 -20.43 1.57
CA LEU A 271 4.32 -21.08 1.30
C LEU A 271 4.19 -22.13 0.19
N ALA A 272 3.10 -22.90 0.16
CA ALA A 272 2.81 -23.85 -0.91
C ALA A 272 2.58 -23.14 -2.25
N TRP A 273 1.86 -22.01 -2.25
CA TRP A 273 1.65 -21.18 -3.44
C TRP A 273 2.97 -20.71 -4.04
N ILE A 274 3.86 -20.09 -3.25
CA ILE A 274 5.15 -19.59 -3.76
C ILE A 274 6.01 -20.70 -4.36
N ARG A 275 6.02 -21.89 -3.74
CA ARG A 275 6.73 -23.06 -4.29
C ARG A 275 6.12 -23.47 -5.62
N ARG A 276 4.80 -23.56 -5.70
CA ARG A 276 4.07 -23.94 -6.91
C ARG A 276 4.32 -22.96 -8.05
N VAL A 277 4.34 -21.66 -7.78
CA VAL A 277 4.74 -20.64 -8.78
C VAL A 277 6.11 -20.98 -9.36
N ARG A 278 7.12 -21.26 -8.53
CA ARG A 278 8.48 -21.54 -8.99
C ARG A 278 8.62 -22.86 -9.75
N THR A 279 7.85 -23.89 -9.39
CA THR A 279 7.99 -25.23 -9.97
C THR A 279 7.09 -25.47 -11.18
N GLU A 280 5.88 -24.90 -11.18
CA GLU A 280 4.86 -25.13 -12.21
C GLU A 280 4.55 -23.87 -13.04
N GLY A 281 4.88 -22.68 -12.52
CA GLY A 281 4.42 -21.40 -13.08
C GLY A 281 4.95 -21.06 -14.47
N ALA A 282 6.07 -21.66 -14.86
CA ALA A 282 6.64 -21.49 -16.20
C ALA A 282 5.69 -21.93 -17.33
N GLU A 283 4.81 -22.92 -17.07
CA GLU A 283 3.85 -23.42 -18.06
C GLU A 283 2.50 -22.68 -18.02
N TRP A 284 2.30 -21.81 -17.02
CA TRP A 284 1.04 -21.10 -16.86
C TRP A 284 0.92 -19.92 -17.82
N ARG A 285 -0.32 -19.56 -18.13
CA ARG A 285 -0.65 -18.45 -19.04
C ARG A 285 -1.75 -17.61 -18.42
N VAL A 286 -1.62 -16.29 -18.53
CA VAL A 286 -2.65 -15.33 -18.09
C VAL A 286 -3.70 -15.05 -19.17
N LEU A 287 -3.37 -15.28 -20.45
CA LEU A 287 -4.20 -14.96 -21.62
C LEU A 287 -4.24 -16.13 -22.62
N PRO A 288 -5.31 -16.27 -23.44
CA PRO A 288 -6.53 -15.45 -23.46
C PRO A 288 -7.50 -15.77 -22.30
N VAL A 289 -7.24 -16.83 -21.55
CA VAL A 289 -7.91 -17.19 -20.29
C VAL A 289 -6.81 -17.70 -19.35
N PRO A 290 -6.85 -17.36 -18.05
CA PRO A 290 -5.91 -17.89 -17.08
C PRO A 290 -5.91 -19.43 -17.07
N SER A 291 -4.73 -20.03 -17.18
CA SER A 291 -4.55 -21.50 -17.15
C SER A 291 -4.82 -22.11 -15.77
N VAL A 292 -4.72 -21.29 -14.72
CA VAL A 292 -5.06 -21.65 -13.34
C VAL A 292 -5.89 -20.52 -12.70
N PRO A 293 -6.83 -20.81 -11.79
CA PRO A 293 -7.71 -19.80 -11.18
C PRO A 293 -6.99 -18.66 -10.45
N GLU A 294 -5.80 -18.92 -9.92
CA GLU A 294 -4.99 -17.97 -9.15
C GLU A 294 -4.46 -16.82 -10.03
N LEU A 295 -4.35 -17.03 -11.35
CA LEU A 295 -3.84 -16.00 -12.26
C LEU A 295 -4.89 -14.99 -12.72
N TRP A 296 -6.13 -15.08 -12.25
CA TRP A 296 -7.11 -14.02 -12.50
C TRP A 296 -6.76 -12.75 -11.70
N PRO A 297 -6.62 -11.57 -12.35
CA PRO A 297 -6.15 -10.35 -11.72
C PRO A 297 -7.13 -9.81 -10.68
N ASN A 298 -6.63 -9.18 -9.62
CA ASN A 298 -7.47 -8.54 -8.61
C ASN A 298 -7.30 -7.02 -8.65
N MET A 299 -8.19 -6.33 -9.37
CA MET A 299 -8.16 -4.87 -9.49
C MET A 299 -8.65 -4.14 -8.23
N LYS A 300 -8.95 -4.87 -7.13
CA LYS A 300 -9.21 -4.29 -5.81
C LYS A 300 -7.99 -4.33 -4.88
N ALA A 301 -6.90 -4.97 -5.31
CA ALA A 301 -5.62 -4.96 -4.60
C ALA A 301 -4.69 -3.90 -5.20
N GLU A 302 -4.00 -3.16 -4.33
CA GLU A 302 -3.17 -1.98 -4.70
C GLU A 302 -1.66 -2.22 -4.44
N GLY A 303 -1.29 -3.33 -3.80
CA GLY A 303 0.10 -3.69 -3.49
C GLY A 303 0.81 -4.39 -4.64
N ASP A 304 0.64 -3.91 -5.88
CA ASP A 304 1.01 -4.60 -7.11
C ASP A 304 2.23 -4.02 -7.82
N PHE A 305 2.86 -2.95 -7.31
CA PHE A 305 4.09 -2.40 -7.87
C PHE A 305 5.23 -3.45 -7.87
N PRO A 306 6.02 -3.59 -8.95
CA PRO A 306 6.04 -2.77 -10.17
C PRO A 306 5.25 -3.39 -11.34
N TRP A 307 4.13 -4.04 -11.07
CA TRP A 307 3.34 -4.78 -12.06
C TRP A 307 1.92 -4.21 -12.24
N HIS A 308 1.66 -2.99 -11.77
CA HIS A 308 0.34 -2.36 -11.84
C HIS A 308 -0.14 -2.27 -13.30
N HIS A 309 0.71 -1.77 -14.20
CA HIS A 309 0.36 -1.61 -15.60
C HIS A 309 0.09 -2.97 -16.27
N ALA A 310 0.95 -3.96 -16.05
CA ALA A 310 0.78 -5.30 -16.60
C ALA A 310 -0.52 -5.97 -16.09
N LYS A 311 -0.82 -5.85 -14.80
CA LYS A 311 -2.05 -6.36 -14.20
C LYS A 311 -3.30 -5.70 -14.81
N ALA A 312 -3.28 -4.37 -14.98
CA ALA A 312 -4.35 -3.63 -15.62
C ALA A 312 -4.56 -4.05 -17.09
N GLN A 313 -3.48 -4.27 -17.85
CA GLN A 313 -3.53 -4.80 -19.21
C GLN A 313 -4.18 -6.19 -19.27
N ILE A 314 -3.80 -7.10 -18.37
CA ILE A 314 -4.37 -8.45 -18.28
C ILE A 314 -5.87 -8.36 -17.96
N ALA A 315 -6.25 -7.59 -16.95
CA ALA A 315 -7.64 -7.42 -16.56
C ALA A 315 -8.51 -6.90 -17.70
N ALA A 316 -8.02 -5.89 -18.44
CA ALA A 316 -8.72 -5.30 -19.56
C ALA A 316 -8.97 -6.31 -20.69
N GLN A 317 -7.95 -7.10 -21.06
CA GLN A 317 -8.07 -8.12 -22.11
C GLN A 317 -9.01 -9.26 -21.72
N LEU A 318 -8.94 -9.70 -20.45
CA LEU A 318 -9.83 -10.72 -19.91
C LEU A 318 -11.27 -10.23 -19.77
N GLY A 319 -11.49 -8.91 -19.73
CA GLY A 319 -12.77 -8.36 -19.30
C GLY A 319 -13.07 -8.75 -17.85
N ASP A 320 -12.05 -8.76 -16.99
CA ASP A 320 -12.16 -9.26 -15.61
C ASP A 320 -13.22 -8.49 -14.80
N LEU A 321 -13.97 -9.23 -14.00
CA LEU A 321 -15.08 -8.70 -13.21
C LEU A 321 -14.65 -7.70 -12.14
N THR A 322 -13.43 -7.79 -11.62
CA THR A 322 -12.93 -6.89 -10.57
C THR A 322 -12.64 -5.48 -11.07
N ILE A 323 -12.66 -5.26 -12.39
CA ILE A 323 -12.68 -3.90 -12.98
C ILE A 323 -13.94 -3.15 -12.51
N LEU A 324 -15.08 -3.84 -12.40
CA LEU A 324 -16.33 -3.23 -12.01
C LEU A 324 -16.27 -2.68 -10.57
N PRO A 325 -16.89 -1.53 -10.28
CA PRO A 325 -16.99 -1.00 -8.93
C PRO A 325 -17.58 -2.03 -7.97
N ARG A 326 -17.03 -2.12 -6.76
CA ARG A 326 -17.50 -2.98 -5.66
C ARG A 326 -17.48 -4.50 -5.92
N VAL A 327 -17.21 -4.95 -7.14
CA VAL A 327 -17.03 -6.39 -7.43
C VAL A 327 -15.61 -6.79 -7.03
N ASN A 328 -15.48 -7.51 -5.91
CA ASN A 328 -14.22 -8.03 -5.40
C ASN A 328 -13.93 -9.45 -5.93
N ALA A 329 -12.78 -10.02 -5.55
CA ALA A 329 -12.38 -11.37 -5.99
C ALA A 329 -13.36 -12.48 -5.57
N GLU A 330 -14.03 -12.33 -4.43
CA GLU A 330 -15.04 -13.27 -3.94
C GLU A 330 -16.29 -13.26 -4.82
N LEU A 331 -16.82 -12.07 -5.13
CA LEU A 331 -17.95 -11.90 -6.05
C LEU A 331 -17.60 -12.39 -7.47
N ARG A 332 -16.36 -12.15 -7.93
CA ARG A 332 -15.84 -12.73 -9.17
C ARG A 332 -15.86 -14.27 -9.11
N ALA A 333 -15.35 -14.87 -8.05
CA ALA A 333 -15.33 -16.33 -7.91
C ALA A 333 -16.75 -16.93 -7.92
N ALA A 334 -17.69 -16.31 -7.22
CA ALA A 334 -19.10 -16.70 -7.24
C ALA A 334 -19.73 -16.58 -8.64
N ALA A 335 -19.36 -15.55 -9.40
CA ALA A 335 -19.79 -15.38 -10.80
C ALA A 335 -19.21 -16.46 -11.72
N HIS A 336 -17.92 -16.78 -11.57
CA HIS A 336 -17.25 -17.82 -12.34
C HIS A 336 -17.90 -19.19 -12.10
N ALA A 337 -18.30 -19.49 -10.86
CA ALA A 337 -19.01 -20.72 -10.51
C ALA A 337 -20.38 -20.84 -11.22
N ARG A 338 -20.95 -19.71 -11.66
CA ARG A 338 -22.20 -19.61 -12.44
C ARG A 338 -21.94 -19.45 -13.95
N GLY A 339 -20.69 -19.63 -14.38
CA GLY A 339 -20.28 -19.54 -15.79
C GLY A 339 -20.23 -18.12 -16.35
N VAL A 340 -20.12 -17.08 -15.50
CA VAL A 340 -19.92 -15.68 -15.90
C VAL A 340 -18.49 -15.30 -15.57
N THR A 341 -17.62 -15.11 -16.58
CA THR A 341 -16.19 -14.80 -16.38
C THR A 341 -15.80 -13.40 -16.84
N ARG A 342 -16.69 -12.70 -17.53
CA ARG A 342 -16.43 -11.37 -18.09
C ARG A 342 -17.46 -10.36 -17.63
N TRP A 343 -17.04 -9.11 -17.46
CA TRP A 343 -17.94 -8.02 -17.08
C TRP A 343 -18.96 -7.69 -18.17
N ASP A 344 -18.63 -7.95 -19.43
CA ASP A 344 -19.47 -7.65 -20.59
C ASP A 344 -20.51 -8.76 -20.89
N ASP A 345 -20.52 -9.88 -20.14
CA ASP A 345 -21.56 -10.91 -20.23
C ASP A 345 -22.94 -10.31 -19.95
N GLY A 346 -23.93 -10.63 -20.79
CA GLY A 346 -25.29 -10.07 -20.71
C GLY A 346 -26.00 -10.28 -19.36
N ARG A 347 -25.56 -11.24 -18.55
CA ARG A 347 -26.10 -11.53 -17.22
C ARG A 347 -25.55 -10.61 -16.13
N THR A 348 -24.42 -9.92 -16.34
CA THR A 348 -23.86 -9.05 -15.31
C THR A 348 -24.77 -7.86 -15.03
N SER A 349 -25.03 -7.64 -13.75
CA SER A 349 -25.84 -6.57 -13.17
C SER A 349 -25.56 -6.49 -11.68
N ALA A 350 -25.92 -5.40 -11.02
CA ALA A 350 -25.85 -5.29 -9.58
C ALA A 350 -26.65 -6.40 -8.88
N GLY A 351 -27.85 -6.70 -9.38
CA GLY A 351 -28.67 -7.80 -8.89
C GLY A 351 -27.98 -9.17 -9.01
N PHE A 352 -27.24 -9.42 -10.09
CA PHE A 352 -26.46 -10.65 -10.25
C PHE A 352 -25.36 -10.81 -9.17
N PHE A 353 -24.72 -9.71 -8.80
CA PHE A 353 -23.68 -9.65 -7.76
C PHE A 353 -24.24 -9.44 -6.34
N ALA A 354 -25.57 -9.42 -6.15
CA ALA A 354 -26.22 -9.10 -4.88
C ALA A 354 -25.78 -7.76 -4.27
N ILE A 355 -25.54 -6.75 -5.12
CA ILE A 355 -25.26 -5.36 -4.73
C ILE A 355 -26.57 -4.57 -4.76
N ASP A 356 -26.82 -3.76 -3.74
CA ASP A 356 -28.08 -3.04 -3.52
C ASP A 356 -27.91 -1.50 -3.39
N GLY A 357 -29.05 -0.82 -3.21
CA GLY A 357 -29.11 0.62 -2.94
C GLY A 357 -28.56 1.52 -4.05
N ALA A 358 -28.00 2.67 -3.66
CA ALA A 358 -27.42 3.63 -4.59
C ALA A 358 -26.21 3.06 -5.37
N TYR A 359 -25.52 2.06 -4.79
CA TYR A 359 -24.42 1.38 -5.45
C TYR A 359 -24.90 0.48 -6.58
N ALA A 360 -26.07 -0.16 -6.43
CA ALA A 360 -26.66 -0.95 -7.50
C ALA A 360 -26.95 -0.11 -8.74
N ALA A 361 -27.64 1.02 -8.57
CA ALA A 361 -27.94 1.94 -9.67
C ALA A 361 -26.68 2.44 -10.38
N SER A 362 -25.64 2.78 -9.61
CA SER A 362 -24.35 3.21 -10.15
C SER A 362 -23.66 2.10 -10.96
N LEU A 363 -23.63 0.88 -10.42
CA LEU A 363 -22.98 -0.27 -11.05
C LEU A 363 -23.73 -0.66 -12.34
N ASP A 364 -25.05 -0.73 -12.31
CA ASP A 364 -25.86 -1.06 -13.50
C ASP A 364 -25.71 0.00 -14.59
N ALA A 365 -25.65 1.28 -14.24
CA ALA A 365 -25.38 2.36 -15.19
C ALA A 365 -23.99 2.20 -15.85
N ILE A 366 -22.95 1.90 -15.04
CA ILE A 366 -21.58 1.68 -15.53
C ILE A 366 -21.52 0.46 -16.46
N ILE A 367 -22.13 -0.67 -16.08
CA ILE A 367 -22.19 -1.87 -16.93
C ILE A 367 -22.92 -1.54 -18.24
N SER A 368 -24.08 -0.87 -18.15
CA SER A 368 -24.92 -0.53 -19.30
C SER A 368 -24.17 0.34 -20.32
N VAL A 369 -23.56 1.45 -19.90
CA VAL A 369 -22.91 2.39 -20.83
C VAL A 369 -21.69 1.80 -21.52
N ASN A 370 -20.99 0.88 -20.84
CA ASN A 370 -19.80 0.22 -21.37
C ASN A 370 -20.12 -0.97 -22.29
N ARG A 371 -21.29 -1.61 -22.13
CA ARG A 371 -21.75 -2.70 -23.02
C ARG A 371 -22.43 -2.17 -24.28
N ASP A 372 -23.16 -1.06 -24.16
CA ASP A 372 -23.97 -0.50 -25.25
C ASP A 372 -23.11 0.22 -26.31
N THR A 373 -23.62 0.30 -27.53
CA THR A 373 -23.04 1.08 -28.63
C THR A 373 -23.71 2.43 -28.85
N GLY A 374 -24.81 2.75 -28.14
CA GLY A 374 -25.56 4.01 -28.21
C GLY A 374 -24.86 5.26 -27.66
N GLU A 375 -25.54 6.05 -26.83
CA GLU A 375 -24.96 7.28 -26.25
C GLU A 375 -23.69 7.03 -25.42
N ILE A 376 -22.70 7.91 -25.57
CA ILE A 376 -21.41 7.85 -24.86
C ILE A 376 -21.55 8.27 -23.40
N VAL A 377 -22.34 9.30 -23.12
CA VAL A 377 -22.62 9.81 -21.77
C VAL A 377 -24.08 9.52 -21.45
N ARG A 378 -24.35 9.00 -20.24
CA ARG A 378 -25.71 8.74 -19.76
C ARG A 378 -25.90 9.28 -18.34
N PRO A 379 -27.11 9.72 -17.97
CA PRO A 379 -28.25 9.93 -18.87
C PRO A 379 -28.01 11.10 -19.84
N ALA A 380 -28.71 11.12 -20.98
CA ALA A 380 -28.62 12.23 -21.95
C ALA A 380 -28.92 13.60 -21.32
N ARG A 381 -29.79 13.61 -20.30
CA ARG A 381 -30.18 14.80 -19.57
C ARG A 381 -30.08 14.58 -18.08
N VAL A 382 -29.22 15.36 -17.43
CA VAL A 382 -29.00 15.31 -15.98
C VAL A 382 -29.90 16.33 -15.27
N THR A 383 -30.66 15.88 -14.29
CA THR A 383 -31.63 16.64 -13.48
C THR A 383 -31.24 16.75 -12.00
N ALA A 384 -30.17 16.08 -11.60
CA ALA A 384 -29.60 16.11 -10.25
C ALA A 384 -29.49 17.52 -9.64
N ASP A 385 -29.66 17.59 -8.33
CA ASP A 385 -29.67 18.83 -7.51
C ASP A 385 -30.64 19.91 -8.02
N GLY A 386 -31.75 19.51 -8.64
CA GLY A 386 -32.75 20.44 -9.20
C GLY A 386 -32.20 21.33 -10.32
N GLY A 387 -31.05 20.99 -10.91
CA GLY A 387 -30.37 21.80 -11.91
C GLY A 387 -29.60 23.00 -11.36
N ALA A 388 -29.33 23.07 -10.05
CA ALA A 388 -28.57 24.17 -9.45
C ALA A 388 -27.23 24.42 -10.15
N TRP A 389 -26.49 23.34 -10.46
CA TRP A 389 -25.23 23.36 -11.20
C TRP A 389 -25.32 23.94 -12.62
N ARG A 390 -26.51 24.03 -13.22
CA ARG A 390 -26.70 24.61 -14.56
C ARG A 390 -26.57 26.11 -14.58
N THR A 391 -26.83 26.77 -13.46
CA THR A 391 -26.72 28.22 -13.35
C THR A 391 -25.25 28.60 -13.18
N VAL A 392 -24.72 29.36 -14.12
CA VAL A 392 -23.35 29.89 -14.04
C VAL A 392 -23.33 31.02 -13.02
N ALA A 393 -22.51 30.87 -11.97
CA ALA A 393 -22.32 31.92 -10.98
C ALA A 393 -21.57 33.13 -11.57
N ALA A 394 -21.72 34.31 -10.97
CA ALA A 394 -21.01 35.51 -11.40
C ALA A 394 -19.48 35.38 -11.27
N GLY A 395 -19.01 34.53 -10.35
CA GLY A 395 -17.64 34.06 -10.26
C GLY A 395 -17.66 32.56 -10.00
N GLU A 396 -17.01 31.80 -10.88
CA GLU A 396 -16.88 30.35 -10.77
C GLU A 396 -15.40 29.97 -10.89
N ALA A 397 -14.92 29.20 -9.92
CA ALA A 397 -13.55 28.72 -9.86
C ALA A 397 -13.54 27.20 -9.72
N PHE A 398 -12.61 26.57 -10.43
CA PHE A 398 -12.33 25.15 -10.39
C PHE A 398 -11.00 24.97 -9.66
N VAL A 399 -11.02 24.24 -8.55
CA VAL A 399 -9.92 24.24 -7.60
C VAL A 399 -9.52 22.81 -7.30
N ASP A 400 -8.21 22.56 -7.32
CA ASP A 400 -7.62 21.29 -6.92
C ASP A 400 -6.48 21.51 -5.92
N PHE A 401 -6.37 20.61 -4.94
CA PHE A 401 -5.49 20.74 -3.79
C PHE A 401 -4.54 19.55 -3.71
N GLU A 402 -3.25 19.84 -3.74
CA GLU A 402 -2.22 18.85 -3.50
C GLU A 402 -1.78 18.88 -2.03
N PHE A 403 -1.77 17.72 -1.40
CA PHE A 403 -1.45 17.58 0.03
C PHE A 403 -0.34 16.56 0.27
N ALA A 404 0.45 16.84 1.30
CA ALA A 404 1.42 15.91 1.85
C ALA A 404 0.87 15.28 3.14
N HIS A 405 1.19 14.02 3.35
CA HIS A 405 0.95 13.32 4.61
C HIS A 405 2.15 13.42 5.57
N ASP A 406 2.02 12.85 6.77
CA ASP A 406 3.08 12.82 7.79
C ASP A 406 4.12 11.70 7.57
N MET A 407 4.36 11.29 6.31
CA MET A 407 5.33 10.24 5.96
C MET A 407 6.74 10.77 5.68
N ASP A 408 6.93 12.08 5.43
CA ASP A 408 8.27 12.68 5.39
C ASP A 408 8.75 13.02 6.80
N ASP A 409 9.01 11.97 7.57
CA ASP A 409 9.59 12.06 8.91
C ASP A 409 11.13 12.14 8.81
N ASP A 410 11.75 13.04 9.58
CA ASP A 410 13.21 13.19 9.68
C ASP A 410 13.79 12.48 10.91
N PHE A 411 12.91 11.93 11.75
CA PHE A 411 13.21 11.16 12.95
C PHE A 411 14.04 11.89 14.02
N GLN A 412 14.19 13.22 13.95
CA GLN A 412 14.92 13.99 14.97
C GLN A 412 14.24 13.96 16.34
N ALA A 413 12.92 13.78 16.35
CA ALA A 413 12.09 13.69 17.56
C ALA A 413 11.82 12.24 18.02
N PHE A 414 12.43 11.24 17.40
CA PHE A 414 12.25 9.83 17.76
C PHE A 414 12.52 9.63 19.28
N PRO A 415 11.69 8.85 20.01
CA PRO A 415 10.68 7.88 19.55
C PRO A 415 9.31 8.47 19.22
N ARG A 416 9.12 9.79 19.31
CA ARG A 416 7.89 10.43 18.85
C ARG A 416 7.92 10.58 17.33
N LYS A 417 6.83 10.22 16.66
CA LYS A 417 6.70 10.38 15.20
C LYS A 417 6.75 11.87 14.82
N GLY A 418 7.49 12.18 13.76
CA GLY A 418 7.48 13.45 13.07
C GLY A 418 6.62 13.42 11.81
N GLY A 419 7.04 14.20 10.82
CA GLY A 419 6.28 14.48 9.60
C GLY A 419 5.16 15.50 9.83
N GLN A 420 4.86 16.29 8.81
CA GLN A 420 3.87 17.35 8.89
C GLN A 420 2.89 17.22 7.70
N PRO A 421 1.60 16.91 7.96
CA PRO A 421 0.59 17.00 6.91
C PRO A 421 0.27 18.46 6.62
N LEU A 422 0.12 18.82 5.34
CA LEU A 422 -0.20 20.16 4.87
C LEU A 422 -0.64 20.14 3.40
N ILE A 423 -1.29 21.21 2.94
CA ILE A 423 -1.49 21.53 1.54
C ILE A 423 -0.22 22.22 1.03
N PHE A 424 0.42 21.65 0.00
CA PHE A 424 1.66 22.24 -0.57
C PHE A 424 1.42 22.97 -1.89
N GLN A 425 0.28 22.74 -2.54
CA GLN A 425 -0.04 23.37 -3.80
C GLN A 425 -1.56 23.46 -4.03
N ILE A 426 -2.01 24.59 -4.61
CA ILE A 426 -3.41 24.88 -4.95
C ILE A 426 -3.47 25.35 -6.39
N GLY A 427 -4.21 24.64 -7.22
CA GLY A 427 -4.53 25.00 -8.59
C GLY A 427 -5.88 25.71 -8.62
N CYS A 428 -5.99 26.79 -9.36
CA CYS A 428 -7.22 27.57 -9.46
C CYS A 428 -7.46 28.01 -10.90
N GLY A 429 -8.46 27.41 -11.54
CA GLY A 429 -8.92 27.76 -12.87
C GLY A 429 -10.20 28.60 -12.86
N THR A 430 -10.29 29.59 -13.74
CA THR A 430 -11.51 30.39 -13.94
C THR A 430 -11.73 30.65 -15.43
N TYR A 431 -12.98 30.85 -15.83
CA TYR A 431 -13.30 31.43 -17.14
C TYR A 431 -13.52 32.93 -17.01
N ARG A 432 -12.76 33.72 -17.77
CA ARG A 432 -12.98 35.17 -17.93
C ARG A 432 -13.09 35.47 -19.41
N ASP A 433 -14.17 36.15 -19.82
CA ASP A 433 -14.44 36.45 -21.24
C ASP A 433 -14.44 35.22 -22.15
N ARG A 434 -14.86 34.06 -21.61
CA ARG A 434 -14.83 32.72 -22.27
C ARG A 434 -13.43 32.17 -22.53
N GLU A 435 -12.39 32.77 -21.97
CA GLU A 435 -11.02 32.26 -22.00
C GLU A 435 -10.67 31.61 -20.68
N TRP A 436 -9.95 30.50 -20.76
CA TRP A 436 -9.39 29.82 -19.59
C TRP A 436 -8.28 30.65 -18.97
N ARG A 437 -8.32 30.83 -17.66
CA ARG A 437 -7.21 31.39 -16.89
C ARG A 437 -6.92 30.49 -15.70
N PHE A 438 -5.69 29.98 -15.66
CA PHE A 438 -5.18 29.19 -14.56
C PHE A 438 -4.21 30.01 -13.71
N SER A 439 -4.23 29.77 -12.40
CA SER A 439 -3.26 30.30 -11.45
C SER A 439 -2.85 29.22 -10.48
N GLN A 440 -1.54 29.04 -10.34
CA GLN A 440 -0.92 28.10 -9.45
C GLN A 440 -0.40 28.79 -8.19
N PHE A 441 -0.69 28.22 -7.03
CA PHE A 441 -0.10 28.63 -5.76
C PHE A 441 0.67 27.46 -5.20
N THR A 442 1.96 27.65 -4.93
CA THR A 442 2.84 26.60 -4.39
C THR A 442 3.55 27.16 -3.15
N VAL A 443 3.75 26.32 -2.13
CA VAL A 443 4.51 26.73 -0.93
C VAL A 443 5.98 26.97 -1.24
N GLU A 444 6.62 27.88 -0.51
CA GLU A 444 8.08 28.09 -0.61
C GLU A 444 8.89 27.00 0.12
N ALA A 445 8.28 26.38 1.13
CA ALA A 445 8.81 25.28 1.93
C ALA A 445 7.65 24.43 2.47
N LEU A 446 7.86 23.13 2.68
CA LEU A 446 6.86 22.25 3.31
C LEU A 446 6.74 22.55 4.82
N THR A 447 6.09 23.66 5.15
CA THR A 447 5.85 24.13 6.51
C THR A 447 4.45 24.73 6.64
N VAL A 448 3.86 24.65 7.84
CA VAL A 448 2.52 25.20 8.12
C VAL A 448 2.45 26.71 7.87
N ALA A 449 3.53 27.46 8.16
CA ALA A 449 3.59 28.89 7.89
C ALA A 449 3.53 29.20 6.38
N ALA A 450 4.23 28.43 5.56
CA ALA A 450 4.21 28.60 4.11
C ALA A 450 2.87 28.16 3.48
N GLU A 451 2.25 27.10 4.02
CA GLU A 451 0.87 26.73 3.67
C GLU A 451 -0.10 27.89 3.93
N GLY A 452 -0.05 28.50 5.12
CA GLY A 452 -0.89 29.66 5.45
C GLY A 452 -0.69 30.83 4.50
N ALA A 453 0.57 31.19 4.19
CA ALA A 453 0.87 32.26 3.24
C ALA A 453 0.40 31.95 1.80
N MET A 454 0.49 30.68 1.38
CA MET A 454 -0.03 30.23 0.09
C MET A 454 -1.56 30.33 0.02
N VAL A 455 -2.26 29.87 1.07
CA VAL A 455 -3.72 29.96 1.18
C VAL A 455 -4.18 31.41 1.15
N ASP A 456 -3.54 32.30 1.92
CA ASP A 456 -3.84 33.74 1.90
C ASP A 456 -3.66 34.35 0.51
N GLY A 457 -2.61 33.93 -0.22
CA GLY A 457 -2.35 34.36 -1.60
C GLY A 457 -3.41 33.89 -2.58
N TRP A 458 -3.82 32.62 -2.50
CA TRP A 458 -4.90 32.06 -3.31
C TRP A 458 -6.24 32.75 -3.04
N LEU A 459 -6.57 32.97 -1.76
CA LEU A 459 -7.77 33.71 -1.37
C LEU A 459 -7.73 35.14 -1.94
N ALA A 460 -6.62 35.87 -1.78
CA ALA A 460 -6.49 37.22 -2.35
C ALA A 460 -6.65 37.26 -3.89
N HIS A 461 -6.28 36.19 -4.59
CA HIS A 461 -6.48 36.07 -6.04
C HIS A 461 -7.95 35.96 -6.44
N LEU A 462 -8.75 35.19 -5.69
CA LEU A 462 -10.19 35.04 -5.94
C LEU A 462 -10.96 36.33 -5.65
N HIS A 463 -10.59 37.07 -4.60
CA HIS A 463 -11.24 38.32 -4.23
C HIS A 463 -10.28 39.35 -3.61
N PRO A 464 -9.77 40.33 -4.40
CA PRO A 464 -8.76 41.29 -3.94
C PRO A 464 -9.17 42.12 -2.71
N ASP A 465 -10.46 42.46 -2.58
CA ASP A 465 -10.96 43.38 -1.54
C ASP A 465 -11.24 42.71 -0.17
N ARG A 466 -10.91 41.42 -0.01
CA ARG A 466 -10.99 40.62 1.23
C ARG A 466 -12.34 40.62 1.99
N HIS A 467 -13.41 41.11 1.40
CA HIS A 467 -14.77 40.98 1.92
C HIS A 467 -15.42 39.71 1.36
N TRP A 468 -15.24 38.60 2.07
CA TRP A 468 -15.74 37.30 1.63
C TRP A 468 -17.22 37.12 1.98
N PRO A 469 -18.13 36.91 1.00
CA PRO A 469 -19.23 36.01 1.26
C PRO A 469 -18.66 34.60 1.52
N PRO A 470 -19.33 33.74 2.30
CA PRO A 470 -18.90 32.36 2.48
C PRO A 470 -18.69 31.67 1.12
N LEU A 471 -17.52 31.04 0.93
CA LEU A 471 -17.24 30.23 -0.27
C LEU A 471 -18.30 29.13 -0.39
N GLN A 472 -19.00 29.10 -1.51
CA GLN A 472 -19.99 28.07 -1.80
C GLN A 472 -19.29 26.89 -2.49
N TRP A 473 -18.81 25.94 -1.71
CA TRP A 473 -18.24 24.69 -2.22
C TRP A 473 -19.31 23.85 -2.92
N TYR A 474 -19.04 23.44 -4.15
CA TYR A 474 -19.93 22.58 -4.92
C TYR A 474 -19.23 21.29 -5.34
N ASP A 475 -19.70 20.16 -4.80
CA ASP A 475 -19.17 18.83 -5.07
C ASP A 475 -19.91 18.19 -6.25
N LEU A 476 -19.35 18.32 -7.46
CA LEU A 476 -19.90 17.72 -8.68
C LEU A 476 -20.05 16.19 -8.59
N LEU A 477 -19.13 15.51 -7.89
CA LEU A 477 -19.14 14.06 -7.79
C LEU A 477 -20.37 13.58 -7.02
N ASN A 478 -20.59 14.10 -5.82
CA ASN A 478 -21.67 13.62 -4.97
C ASN A 478 -23.03 14.26 -5.31
N ARG A 479 -23.06 15.53 -5.72
CA ARG A 479 -24.33 16.24 -6.03
C ARG A 479 -24.87 15.98 -7.43
N VAL A 480 -24.01 15.59 -8.37
CA VAL A 480 -24.40 15.36 -9.77
C VAL A 480 -24.14 13.92 -10.17
N PHE A 481 -22.86 13.52 -10.29
CA PHE A 481 -22.48 12.24 -10.88
C PHE A 481 -23.01 11.01 -10.13
N ARG A 482 -23.03 11.04 -8.79
CA ARG A 482 -23.55 9.93 -7.98
C ARG A 482 -25.03 10.07 -7.64
N ALA A 483 -25.54 11.29 -7.57
CA ALA A 483 -26.94 11.56 -7.26
C ALA A 483 -27.85 11.05 -8.40
N GLU A 484 -27.43 11.26 -9.64
CA GLU A 484 -28.04 10.68 -10.83
C GLU A 484 -26.88 10.09 -11.65
N PRO A 485 -26.63 8.76 -11.59
CA PRO A 485 -25.43 8.11 -12.14
C PRO A 485 -25.02 8.61 -13.53
N VAL A 486 -24.14 9.62 -13.57
CA VAL A 486 -23.60 10.19 -14.80
C VAL A 486 -22.39 9.35 -15.20
N VAL A 487 -22.58 8.49 -16.20
CA VAL A 487 -21.61 7.49 -16.61
C VAL A 487 -21.14 7.76 -18.03
N VAL A 488 -19.88 7.42 -18.31
CA VAL A 488 -19.24 7.64 -19.61
C VAL A 488 -18.69 6.32 -20.12
N ARG A 489 -18.97 5.97 -21.38
CA ARG A 489 -18.42 4.77 -22.02
C ARG A 489 -16.89 4.82 -22.01
N GLY A 490 -16.27 3.74 -21.55
CA GLY A 490 -14.83 3.63 -21.32
C GLY A 490 -14.40 3.93 -19.88
N ALA A 491 -15.26 4.51 -19.05
CA ALA A 491 -15.00 4.73 -17.63
C ALA A 491 -15.70 3.65 -16.79
N PHE A 492 -14.93 3.01 -15.90
CA PHE A 492 -15.42 1.98 -14.95
C PHE A 492 -15.51 2.51 -13.52
N SER A 493 -15.41 3.83 -13.33
CA SER A 493 -15.56 4.51 -12.05
C SER A 493 -15.94 5.97 -12.30
N PHE A 494 -16.33 6.68 -11.23
CA PHE A 494 -16.54 8.12 -11.23
C PHE A 494 -15.27 8.91 -10.88
N SER A 495 -14.08 8.32 -11.02
CA SER A 495 -12.84 9.08 -10.82
C SER A 495 -12.67 10.10 -11.94
N LEU A 496 -12.20 11.31 -11.59
CA LEU A 496 -12.04 12.40 -12.55
C LEU A 496 -11.18 11.97 -13.75
N LYS A 497 -10.05 11.30 -13.48
CA LYS A 497 -9.14 10.76 -14.49
C LYS A 497 -9.83 9.83 -15.49
N GLN A 498 -10.63 8.86 -15.02
CA GLN A 498 -11.29 7.92 -15.95
C GLN A 498 -12.40 8.59 -16.76
N VAL A 499 -13.20 9.45 -16.12
CA VAL A 499 -14.26 10.21 -16.81
C VAL A 499 -13.66 11.14 -17.87
N ALA A 500 -12.63 11.91 -17.51
CA ALA A 500 -11.97 12.83 -18.42
C ALA A 500 -11.33 12.10 -19.61
N ARG A 501 -10.59 11.01 -19.37
CA ARG A 501 -10.00 10.19 -20.46
C ARG A 501 -11.06 9.65 -21.40
N ALA A 502 -12.18 9.15 -20.87
CA ALA A 502 -13.28 8.63 -21.67
C ALA A 502 -13.97 9.73 -22.50
N MET A 503 -14.21 10.91 -21.92
CA MET A 503 -14.81 12.04 -22.62
C MET A 503 -13.88 12.62 -23.69
N HIS A 504 -12.58 12.72 -23.42
CA HIS A 504 -11.58 13.16 -24.39
C HIS A 504 -11.48 12.17 -25.57
N ALA A 505 -11.42 10.86 -25.29
CA ALA A 505 -11.39 9.83 -26.33
C ALA A 505 -12.64 9.86 -27.25
N ALA A 506 -13.76 10.38 -26.75
CA ALA A 506 -14.98 10.59 -27.52
C ALA A 506 -15.09 11.98 -28.16
N GLY A 507 -14.09 12.86 -27.99
CA GLY A 507 -14.08 14.22 -28.51
C GLY A 507 -15.08 15.18 -27.83
N LEU A 508 -15.51 14.87 -26.60
CA LEU A 508 -16.50 15.67 -25.86
C LEU A 508 -15.86 16.79 -25.02
N ILE A 509 -14.57 16.65 -24.71
CA ILE A 509 -13.73 17.65 -24.05
C ILE A 509 -12.41 17.75 -24.83
N GLU A 510 -11.70 18.87 -24.68
CA GLU A 510 -10.50 19.16 -25.46
C GLU A 510 -9.22 18.73 -24.74
N THR A 511 -9.23 18.80 -23.41
CA THR A 511 -8.02 18.57 -22.62
C THR A 511 -7.70 17.08 -22.51
N GLU A 512 -6.52 16.70 -22.99
CA GLU A 512 -5.98 15.35 -22.84
C GLU A 512 -5.35 15.17 -21.45
N TRP A 513 -5.77 14.11 -20.76
CA TRP A 513 -5.11 13.69 -19.53
C TRP A 513 -3.95 12.73 -19.85
N GLY A 514 -2.76 13.30 -20.06
CA GLY A 514 -1.55 12.58 -20.45
C GLY A 514 -1.10 11.46 -19.49
N GLU A 515 -0.13 10.67 -19.94
CA GLU A 515 0.59 9.68 -19.13
C GLU A 515 1.84 10.34 -18.52
N GLY A 516 2.13 10.15 -17.22
CA GLY A 516 3.42 10.61 -16.66
C GLY A 516 3.49 10.88 -15.16
N LEU A 517 2.43 11.39 -14.51
CA LEU A 517 2.33 11.44 -13.04
C LEU A 517 1.49 10.27 -12.53
N ALA A 518 2.04 9.61 -11.51
CA ALA A 518 1.33 8.62 -10.72
C ALA A 518 0.36 9.33 -9.77
N ASP A 519 -0.75 9.88 -10.26
CA ASP A 519 -1.84 10.45 -9.44
C ASP A 519 -1.40 11.38 -8.27
N GLY A 520 -2.29 11.65 -7.31
CA GLY A 520 -1.97 12.50 -6.15
C GLY A 520 -0.94 11.89 -5.21
N ALA A 521 -0.82 10.56 -5.15
CA ALA A 521 0.16 9.88 -4.30
C ALA A 521 1.59 10.08 -4.83
N GLY A 522 1.76 10.05 -6.15
CA GLY A 522 3.01 10.38 -6.83
C GLY A 522 3.35 11.87 -6.70
N ALA A 523 2.38 12.77 -6.86
CA ALA A 523 2.58 14.21 -6.62
C ALA A 523 3.16 14.49 -5.23
N MET A 524 2.63 13.82 -4.19
CA MET A 524 3.16 13.89 -2.83
C MET A 524 4.63 13.41 -2.73
N ALA A 525 4.96 12.27 -3.35
CA ALA A 525 6.35 11.79 -3.39
C ALA A 525 7.29 12.79 -4.10
N GLY A 526 6.82 13.38 -5.21
CA GLY A 526 7.51 14.44 -5.94
C GLY A 526 7.77 15.67 -5.07
N ALA A 527 6.78 16.12 -4.30
CA ALA A 527 6.93 17.27 -3.41
C ALA A 527 7.98 17.02 -2.31
N TRP A 528 8.02 15.81 -1.72
CA TRP A 528 9.07 15.47 -0.76
C TRP A 528 10.46 15.40 -1.39
N ALA A 529 10.58 14.83 -2.58
CA ALA A 529 11.83 14.81 -3.33
C ALA A 529 12.32 16.23 -3.65
N ALA A 530 11.42 17.09 -4.13
CA ALA A 530 11.69 18.51 -4.39
C ALA A 530 12.10 19.27 -3.12
N ALA A 531 11.47 18.99 -1.98
CA ALA A 531 11.82 19.61 -0.71
C ALA A 531 13.20 19.18 -0.20
N ALA A 532 13.57 17.91 -0.37
CA ALA A 532 14.91 17.43 -0.04
C ALA A 532 15.98 18.11 -0.90
N GLU A 533 15.76 18.22 -2.22
CA GLU A 533 16.67 18.91 -3.15
C GLU A 533 16.78 20.41 -2.85
N SER A 534 15.65 21.06 -2.58
CA SER A 534 15.57 22.49 -2.27
C SER A 534 16.35 22.84 -1.00
N ARG A 535 16.21 22.03 0.07
CA ARG A 535 17.02 22.16 1.29
C ARG A 535 18.52 22.01 1.01
N ALA A 536 18.91 21.04 0.20
CA ALA A 536 20.31 20.79 -0.14
C ALA A 536 20.94 21.93 -0.96
N ARG A 537 20.15 22.66 -1.76
CA ARG A 537 20.62 23.74 -2.65
C ARG A 537 20.33 25.15 -2.15
N GLY A 538 19.60 25.29 -1.04
CA GLY A 538 19.18 26.58 -0.49
C GLY A 538 18.24 27.38 -1.42
N ARG A 539 17.36 26.69 -2.16
CA ARG A 539 16.38 27.30 -3.09
C ARG A 539 14.96 27.09 -2.59
N GLY A 540 14.01 27.90 -3.07
CA GLY A 540 12.59 27.72 -2.77
C GLY A 540 11.99 26.54 -3.54
N LEU A 541 10.96 25.88 -2.98
CA LEU A 541 10.25 24.78 -3.66
C LEU A 541 9.66 25.21 -5.02
N ARG A 542 9.27 26.48 -5.14
CA ARG A 542 8.70 27.06 -6.37
C ARG A 542 9.65 27.00 -7.56
N GLU A 543 10.96 26.94 -7.32
CA GLU A 543 11.98 26.85 -8.37
C GLU A 543 12.20 25.41 -8.86
N SER A 544 11.55 24.42 -8.24
CA SER A 544 11.76 23.01 -8.58
C SER A 544 11.07 22.64 -9.90
N PRO A 545 11.78 21.99 -10.84
CA PRO A 545 11.16 21.42 -12.03
C PRO A 545 10.10 20.36 -11.70
N ILE A 546 10.28 19.61 -10.60
CA ILE A 546 9.32 18.61 -10.13
C ILE A 546 8.01 19.29 -9.72
N MET A 547 8.09 20.39 -8.96
CA MET A 547 6.90 21.18 -8.59
C MET A 547 6.22 21.79 -9.80
N SER A 548 6.98 22.21 -10.81
CA SER A 548 6.44 22.72 -12.08
C SER A 548 5.68 21.64 -12.85
N GLU A 549 6.09 20.37 -12.75
CA GLU A 549 5.38 19.26 -13.35
C GLU A 549 4.08 18.97 -12.60
N ILE A 550 4.11 18.89 -11.26
CA ILE A 550 2.90 18.75 -10.44
C ILE A 550 1.90 19.87 -10.78
N ALA A 551 2.36 21.12 -10.95
CA ALA A 551 1.52 22.24 -11.33
C ALA A 551 0.80 22.04 -12.68
N ARG A 552 1.45 21.41 -13.66
CA ARG A 552 0.80 21.09 -14.95
C ARG A 552 -0.31 20.06 -14.79
N TYR A 553 -0.11 19.04 -13.93
CA TYR A 553 -1.16 18.06 -13.64
C TYR A 553 -2.33 18.69 -12.90
N ASN A 554 -2.04 19.51 -11.88
CA ASN A 554 -3.04 20.25 -11.12
C ASN A 554 -3.87 21.21 -12.00
N GLU A 555 -3.28 21.79 -13.06
CA GLU A 555 -4.03 22.51 -14.09
C GLU A 555 -4.99 21.62 -14.87
N VAL A 556 -4.53 20.43 -15.31
CA VAL A 556 -5.35 19.46 -16.04
C VAL A 556 -6.58 19.09 -15.20
N ASP A 557 -6.42 18.79 -13.92
CA ASP A 557 -7.51 18.48 -12.99
C ASP A 557 -8.57 19.60 -12.97
N CYS A 558 -8.13 20.84 -12.78
CA CYS A 558 -9.01 22.02 -12.80
C CYS A 558 -9.71 22.18 -14.15
N ARG A 559 -8.96 22.03 -15.24
CA ARG A 559 -9.43 22.27 -16.61
C ARG A 559 -10.47 21.24 -17.03
N VAL A 560 -10.23 19.95 -16.80
CA VAL A 560 -11.20 18.92 -17.17
C VAL A 560 -12.46 18.99 -16.32
N MET A 561 -12.38 19.37 -15.03
CA MET A 561 -13.59 19.64 -14.24
C MET A 561 -14.45 20.72 -14.88
N ALA A 562 -13.82 21.79 -15.37
CA ALA A 562 -14.50 22.88 -16.05
C ALA A 562 -15.13 22.44 -17.39
N GLU A 563 -14.38 21.72 -18.23
CA GLU A 563 -14.86 21.22 -19.52
C GLU A 563 -16.00 20.19 -19.37
N ILE A 564 -15.91 19.31 -18.37
CA ILE A 564 -16.98 18.35 -18.04
C ILE A 564 -18.25 19.09 -17.63
N LEU A 565 -18.16 20.08 -16.72
CA LEU A 565 -19.31 20.85 -16.28
C LEU A 565 -19.92 21.66 -17.45
N GLU A 566 -19.08 22.24 -18.29
CA GLU A 566 -19.51 22.97 -19.48
C GLU A 566 -20.24 22.06 -20.47
N TYR A 567 -19.72 20.85 -20.72
CA TYR A 567 -20.40 19.83 -21.53
C TYR A 567 -21.79 19.52 -20.98
N LEU A 568 -21.90 19.22 -19.69
CA LEU A 568 -23.18 18.91 -19.03
C LEU A 568 -24.18 20.08 -19.10
N ARG A 569 -23.70 21.33 -19.12
CA ARG A 569 -24.54 22.53 -19.24
C ARG A 569 -25.08 22.74 -20.66
N ARG A 570 -24.33 22.28 -21.69
CA ARG A 570 -24.71 22.43 -23.11
C ARG A 570 -25.74 21.41 -23.55
N GLU A 571 -25.57 20.14 -23.17
CA GLU A 571 -26.47 19.04 -23.52
C GLU A 571 -27.74 19.10 -22.63
N ARG A 572 -28.89 19.33 -23.27
CA ARG A 572 -30.07 19.98 -22.66
C ARG A 572 -30.93 19.06 -21.80
#